data_AF-A0A1V6BUN9-F1
#
_entry.id   AF-A0A1V6BUN9-F1
#
_cell.length_a   1.000
_cell.length_b   1.000
_cell.length_c   1.000
_cell.angle_alpha   90.00
_cell.angle_beta   90.00
_cell.angle_gamma   90.00
#
_symmetry.space_group_name_H-M   'P 1'
#
loop_
_entity.id
_entity.type
_entity.pdbx_description
1 polymer ?
#
loop_
_entity_poly.entity_id
_entity_poly.type
_entity_poly.pdbx_seq_one_letter_code
_entity_poly.pdbx_strand_id
1 'polypeptide(L)'
;MNYEKYDEECKRIRKENKKLISDFKTWLFTKRLSQKTIDKHTSSVDFYINEFLLYEDAIEAKDGAGEIGLFLGYWFIKKAMWANKSAIKGNAARLKKFYQYLYEDGKVSKETFSAMKESIKENMPEWLATMERYDDPDIEDMEEVWGI
;
A
#
# COMPACT_ATOMS: atom_id res chain seq x y z
N MET A 1 11.64 17.00 10.14
CA MET A 1 10.91 18.12 9.50
C MET A 1 10.12 18.86 10.58
N ASN A 2 9.87 20.18 10.49
CA ASN A 2 8.85 20.78 11.37
C ASN A 2 7.45 20.51 10.77
N TYR A 3 6.41 20.57 11.60
CA TYR A 3 5.05 20.17 11.20
C TYR A 3 4.53 20.94 9.98
N GLU A 4 4.81 22.24 9.88
CA GLU A 4 4.38 23.07 8.74
C GLU A 4 4.98 22.59 7.43
N LYS A 5 6.30 22.33 7.37
CA LYS A 5 6.94 21.79 6.16
C LYS A 5 6.38 20.43 5.78
N TYR A 6 6.08 19.58 6.77
CA TYR A 6 5.46 18.27 6.55
C TYR A 6 4.06 18.40 5.93
N ASP A 7 3.22 19.28 6.47
CA ASP A 7 1.88 19.51 5.94
C ASP A 7 1.90 20.10 4.51
N GLU A 8 2.79 21.05 4.24
CA GLU A 8 3.01 21.60 2.90
C GLU A 8 3.44 20.53 1.89
N GLU A 9 4.36 19.65 2.29
CA GLU A 9 4.85 18.58 1.44
C GLU A 9 3.77 17.53 1.16
N CYS A 10 3.01 17.12 2.19
CA CYS A 10 1.86 16.24 2.02
C CYS A 10 0.80 16.84 1.07
N LYS A 11 0.56 18.16 1.13
CA LYS A 11 -0.34 18.85 0.18
C LYS A 11 0.19 18.80 -1.25
N ARG A 12 1.50 19.02 -1.45
CA ARG A 12 2.16 18.91 -2.76
C ARG A 12 2.01 17.50 -3.32
N ILE A 13 2.37 16.48 -2.53
CA ILE A 13 2.32 15.07 -2.95
C ILE A 13 0.88 14.64 -3.26
N ARG A 14 -0.13 15.02 -2.46
CA ARG A 14 -1.54 14.73 -2.76
C ARG A 14 -1.99 15.31 -4.11
N LYS A 15 -1.50 16.50 -4.49
CA LYS A 15 -1.81 17.11 -5.79
C LYS A 15 -1.20 16.30 -6.94
N GLU A 16 0.02 15.80 -6.78
CA GLU A 16 0.70 14.94 -7.77
C GLU A 16 0.04 13.56 -7.87
N ASN A 17 -0.33 12.98 -6.73
CA ASN A 17 -1.00 11.69 -6.64
C ASN A 17 -2.35 11.69 -7.38
N LYS A 18 -3.09 12.81 -7.42
CA LYS A 18 -4.31 12.92 -8.24
C LYS A 18 -4.03 12.63 -9.72
N LYS A 19 -2.94 13.19 -10.26
CA LYS A 19 -2.53 12.92 -11.64
C LYS A 19 -2.07 11.48 -11.78
N LEU A 20 -1.26 10.99 -10.84
CA LEU A 20 -0.72 9.64 -10.86
C LEU A 20 -1.82 8.56 -10.88
N ILE A 21 -2.87 8.74 -10.07
CA ILE A 21 -4.03 7.84 -10.04
C ILE A 21 -4.80 7.89 -11.36
N SER A 22 -4.96 9.07 -11.97
CA SER A 22 -5.59 9.22 -13.29
C SER A 22 -4.80 8.52 -14.40
N ASP A 23 -3.47 8.65 -14.37
CA ASP A 23 -2.59 7.99 -15.34
C ASP A 23 -2.62 6.47 -15.13
N PHE A 24 -2.57 6.00 -13.88
CA PHE A 24 -2.72 4.59 -13.53
C PHE A 24 -4.08 4.02 -13.97
N LYS A 25 -5.17 4.79 -13.79
CA LYS A 25 -6.51 4.43 -14.28
C LYS A 25 -6.50 4.20 -15.79
N THR A 26 -5.90 5.12 -16.55
CA THR A 26 -5.73 5.01 -18.00
C THR A 26 -4.92 3.77 -18.37
N TRP A 27 -3.81 3.52 -17.68
CA TRP A 27 -3.01 2.31 -17.88
C TRP A 27 -3.81 1.03 -17.65
N LEU A 28 -4.63 0.95 -16.59
CA LEU A 28 -5.47 -0.23 -16.35
C LEU A 28 -6.53 -0.45 -17.44
N PHE A 29 -7.08 0.62 -18.03
CA PHE A 29 -7.97 0.50 -19.20
C PHE A 29 -7.25 -0.14 -20.39
N THR A 30 -5.99 0.23 -20.65
CA THR A 30 -5.21 -0.40 -21.74
C THR A 30 -4.99 -1.90 -21.52
N LYS A 31 -4.98 -2.35 -20.26
CA LYS A 31 -4.93 -3.77 -19.88
C LYS A 31 -6.30 -4.46 -19.91
N ARG A 32 -7.33 -3.83 -20.50
CA ARG A 32 -8.69 -4.36 -20.72
C ARG A 32 -9.41 -4.83 -19.45
N LEU A 33 -9.16 -4.18 -18.32
CA LEU A 33 -9.88 -4.46 -17.08
C LEU A 33 -11.26 -3.78 -17.08
N SER A 34 -12.22 -4.38 -16.37
CA SER A 34 -13.55 -3.79 -16.19
C SER A 34 -13.52 -2.57 -15.28
N GLN A 35 -14.44 -1.63 -15.47
CA GLN A 35 -14.54 -0.40 -14.67
C GLN A 35 -14.55 -0.69 -13.16
N LYS A 36 -15.38 -1.65 -12.72
CA LYS A 36 -15.46 -2.09 -11.31
C LYS A 36 -14.12 -2.55 -10.76
N THR A 37 -13.32 -3.24 -11.56
CA THR A 37 -11.98 -3.69 -11.16
C THR A 37 -11.03 -2.51 -11.09
N ILE A 38 -11.06 -1.63 -12.09
CA ILE A 38 -10.27 -0.39 -12.13
C ILE A 38 -10.52 0.45 -10.88
N ASP A 39 -11.78 0.70 -10.54
CA ASP A 39 -12.14 1.55 -9.39
C ASP A 39 -11.62 0.96 -8.07
N LYS A 40 -11.68 -0.37 -7.92
CA LYS A 40 -11.08 -1.07 -6.76
C LYS A 40 -9.56 -0.95 -6.72
N HIS A 41 -8.89 -1.04 -7.86
CA HIS A 41 -7.44 -0.85 -7.94
C HIS A 41 -7.06 0.58 -7.56
N THR A 42 -7.72 1.57 -8.14
CA THR A 42 -7.42 2.99 -7.88
C THR A 42 -7.72 3.38 -6.45
N SER A 43 -8.82 2.90 -5.84
CA SER A 43 -9.14 3.24 -4.44
C SER A 43 -8.16 2.62 -3.45
N SER A 44 -7.68 1.40 -3.70
CA SER A 44 -6.68 0.76 -2.82
C SER A 44 -5.31 1.46 -2.94
N VAL A 45 -4.95 1.90 -4.14
CA VAL A 45 -3.72 2.67 -4.38
C VAL A 45 -3.83 4.05 -3.74
N ASP A 46 -4.95 4.75 -3.93
CA ASP A 46 -5.23 6.05 -3.32
C ASP A 46 -5.08 5.99 -1.81
N PHE A 47 -5.72 5.00 -1.17
CA PHE A 47 -5.60 4.77 0.27
C PHE A 47 -4.14 4.58 0.70
N TYR A 48 -3.38 3.76 -0.02
CA TYR A 48 -1.98 3.53 0.32
C TYR A 48 -1.10 4.78 0.14
N ILE A 49 -1.20 5.49 -0.99
CA ILE A 49 -0.29 6.62 -1.28
C ILE A 49 -0.70 7.94 -0.63
N ASN A 50 -1.97 8.12 -0.25
CA ASN A 50 -2.46 9.37 0.33
C ASN A 50 -2.79 9.27 1.82
N GLU A 51 -3.13 8.08 2.33
CA GLU A 51 -3.39 7.87 3.75
C GLU A 51 -2.18 7.27 4.47
N PHE A 52 -1.59 6.19 3.95
CA PHE A 52 -0.48 5.52 4.64
C PHE A 52 0.88 6.19 4.42
N LEU A 53 1.31 6.38 3.17
CA LEU A 53 2.62 7.00 2.87
C LEU A 53 2.76 8.45 3.35
N LEU A 54 1.62 9.08 3.61
CA LEU A 54 1.51 10.45 4.13
C LEU A 54 1.04 10.49 5.58
N TYR A 55 1.11 9.37 6.33
CA TYR A 55 0.62 9.29 7.71
C TYR A 55 1.62 9.85 8.72
N GLU A 56 2.87 9.36 8.69
CA GLU A 56 3.95 9.77 9.61
C GLU A 56 5.07 10.51 8.88
N ASP A 57 5.25 10.22 7.60
CA ASP A 57 6.23 10.84 6.71
C ASP A 57 5.56 11.34 5.43
N ALA A 58 6.30 12.08 4.60
CA ALA A 58 5.81 12.58 3.32
C ALA A 58 6.50 11.81 2.18
N ILE A 59 6.14 10.53 2.01
CA ILE A 59 6.80 9.63 1.06
C ILE A 59 6.11 9.71 -0.31
N GLU A 60 6.88 9.98 -1.36
CA GLU A 60 6.37 9.92 -2.73
C GLU A 60 6.06 8.48 -3.15
N ALA A 61 5.01 8.29 -3.97
CA ALA A 61 4.58 6.96 -4.40
C ALA A 61 5.65 6.13 -5.13
N LYS A 62 6.64 6.77 -5.76
CA LYS A 62 7.77 6.10 -6.42
C LYS A 62 8.75 5.47 -5.41
N ASP A 63 8.85 6.05 -4.22
CA ASP A 63 9.78 5.64 -3.17
C ASP A 63 9.11 4.69 -2.15
N GLY A 64 7.78 4.61 -2.16
CA GLY A 64 7.03 3.79 -1.20
C GLY A 64 7.19 2.27 -1.36
N ALA A 65 7.84 1.74 -2.40
CA ALA A 65 7.83 0.30 -2.66
C ALA A 65 8.34 -0.55 -1.48
N GLY A 66 9.30 -0.02 -0.72
CA GLY A 66 9.82 -0.63 0.51
C GLY A 66 8.84 -0.62 1.69
N GLU A 67 7.86 0.29 1.70
CA GLU A 67 6.92 0.49 2.79
C GLU A 67 5.74 -0.49 2.76
N ILE A 68 5.61 -1.32 1.73
CA ILE A 68 4.50 -2.28 1.60
C ILE A 68 4.49 -3.27 2.77
N GLY A 69 5.65 -3.65 3.29
CA GLY A 69 5.74 -4.54 4.45
C GLY A 69 5.12 -3.94 5.69
N LEU A 70 5.51 -2.70 6.04
CA LEU A 70 4.94 -1.96 7.16
C LEU A 70 3.44 -1.69 6.96
N PHE A 71 3.02 -1.39 5.73
CA PHE A 71 1.61 -1.23 5.41
C PHE A 71 0.82 -2.50 5.67
N LEU A 72 1.15 -3.61 5.01
CA LEU A 72 0.33 -4.83 5.03
C LEU A 72 0.47 -5.65 6.32
N GLY A 73 1.64 -5.60 6.97
CA GLY A 73 1.93 -6.37 8.18
C GLY A 73 1.63 -5.64 9.49
N TYR A 74 1.41 -4.33 9.46
CA TYR A 74 1.20 -3.56 10.68
C TYR A 74 0.11 -2.50 10.52
N TRP A 75 0.37 -1.45 9.73
CA TRP A 75 -0.49 -0.27 9.73
C TRP A 75 -1.90 -0.59 9.22
N PHE A 76 -2.02 -1.38 8.16
CA PHE A 76 -3.30 -1.77 7.59
C PHE A 76 -4.12 -2.59 8.58
N ILE A 77 -3.50 -3.58 9.24
CA ILE A 77 -4.15 -4.42 10.27
C ILE A 77 -4.67 -3.56 11.42
N LYS A 78 -3.81 -2.65 11.91
CA LYS A 78 -4.11 -1.82 13.08
C LYS A 78 -5.09 -0.67 12.81
N LYS A 79 -5.08 -0.09 11.60
CA LYS A 79 -5.75 1.19 11.30
C LYS A 79 -6.94 1.07 10.35
N ALA A 80 -6.99 0.04 9.50
CA ALA A 80 -8.10 -0.12 8.57
C ALA A 80 -9.21 -0.98 9.19
N MET A 81 -10.38 -0.39 9.47
CA MET A 81 -11.55 -1.11 10.01
C MET A 81 -12.04 -2.28 9.14
N TRP A 82 -11.61 -2.34 7.88
CA TRP A 82 -11.96 -3.39 6.93
C TRP A 82 -10.81 -4.39 6.70
N ALA A 83 -9.76 -4.33 7.53
CA ALA A 83 -8.67 -5.29 7.49
C ALA A 83 -9.19 -6.70 7.75
N ASN A 84 -8.68 -7.63 6.96
CA ASN A 84 -8.84 -9.08 7.09
C ASN A 84 -7.88 -9.73 6.08
N LYS A 85 -7.72 -11.04 6.17
CA LYS A 85 -6.85 -11.83 5.27
C LYS A 85 -7.11 -11.60 3.78
N SER A 86 -8.38 -11.49 3.39
CA SER A 86 -8.78 -11.28 2.00
C SER A 86 -8.40 -9.88 1.53
N ALA A 87 -8.61 -8.88 2.39
CA ALA A 87 -8.21 -7.50 2.16
C ALA A 87 -6.70 -7.36 2.00
N ILE A 88 -5.89 -8.01 2.85
CA ILE A 88 -4.42 -8.02 2.75
C ILE A 88 -3.97 -8.55 1.38
N LYS A 89 -4.45 -9.74 0.99
CA LYS A 89 -4.13 -10.35 -0.32
C LYS A 89 -4.58 -9.46 -1.48
N GLY A 90 -5.77 -8.88 -1.35
CA GLY A 90 -6.33 -7.96 -2.34
C GLY A 90 -5.48 -6.71 -2.51
N ASN A 91 -5.09 -6.05 -1.43
CA ASN A 91 -4.21 -4.89 -1.46
C ASN A 91 -2.84 -5.23 -2.05
N ALA A 92 -2.21 -6.33 -1.63
CA ALA A 92 -0.93 -6.79 -2.20
C ALA A 92 -1.00 -6.98 -3.72
N ALA A 93 -2.08 -7.59 -4.23
CA ALA A 93 -2.28 -7.75 -5.67
C ALA A 93 -2.45 -6.40 -6.40
N ARG A 94 -3.19 -5.46 -5.81
CA ARG A 94 -3.44 -4.14 -6.40
C ARG A 94 -2.19 -3.28 -6.40
N LEU A 95 -1.43 -3.27 -5.31
CA LEU A 95 -0.16 -2.56 -5.18
C LEU A 95 0.90 -3.13 -6.12
N LYS A 96 1.00 -4.46 -6.28
CA LYS A 96 1.87 -5.05 -7.31
C LYS A 96 1.57 -4.52 -8.71
N LYS A 97 0.29 -4.34 -9.04
CA LYS A 97 -0.14 -3.80 -10.34
C LYS A 97 0.19 -2.32 -10.50
N PHE A 98 0.09 -1.56 -9.41
CA PHE A 98 0.47 -0.15 -9.38
C PHE A 98 1.98 0.04 -9.56
N TYR A 99 2.80 -0.69 -8.83
CA TYR A 99 4.26 -0.63 -8.98
C TYR A 99 4.73 -1.24 -10.31
N GLN A 100 3.99 -2.18 -10.91
CA GLN A 100 4.22 -2.59 -12.29
C GLN A 100 4.03 -1.40 -13.25
N TYR A 101 2.96 -0.62 -13.08
CA TYR A 101 2.76 0.60 -13.87
C TYR A 101 3.91 1.59 -13.68
N LEU A 102 4.34 1.86 -12.44
CA LEU A 102 5.46 2.78 -12.18
C LEU A 102 6.78 2.28 -12.78
N TYR A 103 7.00 0.96 -12.81
CA TYR A 103 8.14 0.36 -13.50
C TYR A 103 8.05 0.54 -15.02
N GLU A 104 6.90 0.23 -15.63
CA GLU A 104 6.67 0.42 -17.08
C GLU A 104 6.80 1.89 -17.51
N ASP A 105 6.50 2.82 -16.61
CA ASP A 105 6.61 4.26 -16.81
C ASP A 105 7.99 4.84 -16.42
N GLY A 106 8.95 3.99 -16.03
CA GLY A 106 10.33 4.38 -15.71
C GLY A 106 10.51 5.13 -14.38
N LYS A 107 9.47 5.19 -13.54
CA LYS A 107 9.52 5.84 -12.21
C LYS A 107 10.13 4.96 -11.13
N VAL A 108 10.15 3.64 -11.32
CA VAL A 108 10.71 2.65 -10.39
C VAL A 108 11.62 1.71 -11.16
N SER A 109 12.77 1.35 -10.58
CA SER A 109 13.71 0.43 -11.21
C SER A 109 13.19 -1.02 -11.22
N LYS A 110 13.77 -1.86 -12.09
CA LYS A 110 13.43 -3.28 -12.13
C LYS A 110 13.78 -3.97 -10.81
N GLU A 111 14.90 -3.57 -10.21
CA GLU A 111 15.43 -4.09 -8.95
C GLU A 111 14.43 -3.81 -7.82
N THR A 112 14.00 -2.55 -7.67
CA THR A 112 13.01 -2.15 -6.66
C THR A 112 11.67 -2.88 -6.87
N PHE A 113 11.18 -2.95 -8.11
CA PHE A 113 9.95 -3.69 -8.40
C PHE A 113 10.07 -5.18 -8.10
N SER A 114 11.23 -5.79 -8.33
CA SER A 114 11.47 -7.21 -8.08
C SER A 114 11.58 -7.50 -6.59
N ALA A 115 12.36 -6.70 -5.86
CA ALA A 115 12.51 -6.80 -4.41
C ALA A 115 11.17 -6.64 -3.68
N MET A 116 10.34 -5.69 -4.12
CA MET A 116 8.99 -5.52 -3.56
C MET A 116 8.11 -6.76 -3.75
N LYS A 117 8.13 -7.38 -4.93
CA LYS A 117 7.36 -8.61 -5.19
C LYS A 117 7.84 -9.78 -4.34
N GLU A 118 9.15 -9.89 -4.14
CA GLU A 118 9.78 -10.92 -3.31
C GLU A 118 9.41 -10.74 -1.84
N SER A 119 9.55 -9.53 -1.31
CA SER A 119 9.10 -9.18 0.04
C SER A 119 7.63 -9.52 0.27
N ILE A 120 6.73 -9.20 -0.67
CA ILE A 120 5.32 -9.61 -0.59
C ILE A 120 5.16 -11.13 -0.53
N LYS A 121 5.93 -11.88 -1.33
CA LYS A 121 5.82 -13.33 -1.38
C LYS A 121 6.28 -13.97 -0.08
N GLU A 122 7.41 -13.53 0.44
CA GLU A 122 8.04 -14.11 1.64
C GLU A 122 7.26 -13.80 2.91
N ASN A 123 6.77 -12.57 3.04
CA ASN A 123 6.13 -12.11 4.27
C ASN A 123 4.62 -12.31 4.31
N MET A 124 3.97 -12.65 3.18
CA MET A 124 2.52 -12.88 3.13
C MET A 124 2.03 -13.88 4.21
N PRO A 125 2.67 -15.04 4.44
CA PRO A 125 2.21 -15.95 5.50
C PRO A 125 2.17 -15.28 6.86
N GLU A 126 3.19 -14.50 7.21
CA GLU A 126 3.27 -13.82 8.50
C GLU A 126 2.22 -12.72 8.64
N TRP A 127 1.99 -11.91 7.60
CA TRP A 127 0.94 -10.88 7.64
C TRP A 127 -0.46 -11.48 7.85
N LEU A 128 -0.70 -12.67 7.30
CA LEU A 128 -1.97 -13.38 7.50
C LEU A 128 -2.08 -13.96 8.91
N ALA A 129 -0.99 -14.48 9.48
CA ALA A 129 -0.94 -14.96 10.86
C ALA A 129 -1.10 -13.80 11.86
N THR A 130 -0.47 -12.66 11.59
CA THR A 130 -0.65 -11.43 12.38
C THR A 130 -2.11 -10.99 12.38
N MET A 131 -2.78 -11.02 11.22
CA MET A 131 -4.21 -10.71 11.14
C MET A 131 -5.07 -11.72 11.92
N GLU A 132 -4.68 -13.01 11.97
CA GLU A 132 -5.37 -14.01 12.80
C GLU A 132 -5.27 -13.66 14.27
N ARG A 133 -4.06 -13.37 14.74
CA ARG A 133 -3.81 -12.99 16.13
C ARG A 133 -4.54 -11.69 16.49
N TYR A 134 -4.53 -10.71 15.60
CA TYR A 134 -5.20 -9.42 15.86
C TYR A 134 -6.72 -9.54 16.01
N ASP A 135 -7.35 -10.46 15.26
CA ASP A 135 -8.80 -10.72 15.34
C ASP A 135 -9.17 -11.70 16.48
N ASP A 136 -8.18 -12.26 17.19
CA ASP A 136 -8.40 -13.23 18.25
C ASP A 136 -8.80 -12.52 19.55
N PRO A 137 -10.05 -12.68 20.04
CA PRO A 137 -10.50 -12.04 21.26
C PRO A 137 -9.83 -12.58 22.53
N ASP A 138 -9.18 -13.75 22.45
CA ASP A 138 -8.47 -14.36 23.58
C ASP A 138 -7.06 -13.74 23.76
N ILE A 139 -6.58 -12.97 22.78
CA ILE A 139 -5.33 -12.21 22.88
C ILE A 139 -5.61 -10.85 23.50
N GLU A 140 -5.35 -10.74 24.80
CA GLU A 140 -5.52 -9.49 25.56
C GLU A 140 -4.32 -8.54 25.40
N ASP A 141 -3.12 -9.09 25.23
CA ASP A 141 -1.90 -8.32 25.02
C ASP A 141 -1.59 -8.13 23.53
N MET A 142 -1.68 -6.88 23.08
CA MET A 142 -1.43 -6.53 21.69
C MET A 142 0.04 -6.68 21.29
N GLU A 143 0.99 -6.83 22.22
CA GLU A 143 2.38 -7.16 21.89
C GLU A 143 2.50 -8.59 21.33
N GLU A 144 1.67 -9.54 21.80
CA GLU A 144 1.62 -10.93 21.33
C GLU A 144 1.21 -11.02 19.85
N VAL A 145 0.40 -10.08 19.36
CA VAL A 145 -0.02 -10.04 17.96
C VAL A 145 1.18 -9.86 17.03
N TRP A 146 2.17 -9.08 17.43
CA TRP A 146 3.37 -8.82 16.60
C TRP A 146 4.63 -9.55 17.09
N GLY A 147 4.54 -10.30 18.19
CA GLY A 147 5.65 -11.09 18.74
C GLY A 147 6.83 -10.23 19.19
N ILE A 148 6.53 -9.04 19.73
CA ILE A 148 7.49 -8.05 20.24
C ILE A 148 7.55 -8.06 21.76
#